data_AF-A0A0G2HK53-F1
#
_entry.id   AF-A0A0G2HK53-F1
#
_cell.length_a   1.000
_cell.length_b   1.000
_cell.length_c   1.000
_cell.angle_alpha   90.00
_cell.angle_beta   90.00
_cell.angle_gamma   90.00
#
_symmetry.space_group_name_H-M   'P 1'
#
loop_
_entity.id
_entity.type
_entity.pdbx_description
1 polymer ?
#
loop_
_entity_poly.entity_id
_entity_poly.type
_entity_poly.pdbx_seq_one_letter_code
_entity_poly.pdbx_strand_id
1 'polypeptide(L)'
;MSNLPFGALLADKAFHSDSLFRELQVRSATAVIPPKVNHKNRRSYDREACKRRHRIENFFGRVKEYWSIATGYDQADSRDAAHWNLVATLLAAR
;
A
#
# COMPACT_ATOMS: atom_id res chain seq x y z
N MET A 1 -1.91 -11.72 10.08
CA MET A 1 -1.55 -10.28 10.12
C MET A 1 -1.82 -9.81 11.54
N SER A 2 -0.81 -9.27 12.21
CA SER A 2 -0.86 -8.88 13.63
C SER A 2 -2.08 -7.99 13.94
N ASN A 3 -2.59 -8.10 15.18
CA ASN A 3 -3.86 -7.56 15.69
C ASN A 3 -3.93 -6.01 15.73
N LEU A 4 -3.67 -5.35 14.61
CA LEU A 4 -3.75 -3.90 14.44
C LEU A 4 -5.18 -3.50 14.12
N PRO A 5 -5.79 -2.57 14.87
CA PRO A 5 -7.12 -2.08 14.55
C PRO A 5 -7.08 -1.26 13.26
N PHE A 6 -7.93 -1.60 12.29
CA PHE A 6 -8.14 -0.81 11.07
C PHE A 6 -9.58 -0.95 10.58
N GLY A 7 -10.14 0.13 10.01
CA GLY A 7 -11.50 0.15 9.48
C GLY A 7 -11.60 -0.24 7.99
N ALA A 8 -10.49 -0.18 7.25
CA ALA A 8 -10.44 -0.58 5.85
C ALA A 8 -9.07 -1.13 5.46
N LEU A 9 -9.05 -2.10 4.55
CA LEU A 9 -7.84 -2.62 3.92
C LEU A 9 -7.80 -2.21 2.45
N LEU A 10 -6.80 -1.41 2.08
CA LEU A 10 -6.45 -1.14 0.69
C LEU A 10 -5.38 -2.13 0.27
N ALA A 11 -5.66 -2.91 -0.78
CA ALA A 11 -4.67 -3.85 -1.30
C ALA A 11 -4.79 -4.01 -2.82
N ASP A 12 -3.71 -4.50 -3.42
CA ASP A 12 -3.68 -4.79 -4.85
C ASP A 12 -4.62 -5.95 -5.21
N LYS A 13 -5.03 -6.01 -6.47
CA LYS A 13 -5.79 -7.12 -7.06
C LYS A 13 -5.13 -8.48 -6.83
N ALA A 14 -3.80 -8.55 -6.70
CA ALA A 14 -3.10 -9.78 -6.33
C ALA A 14 -3.58 -10.38 -5.00
N PHE A 15 -4.00 -9.54 -4.04
CA PHE A 15 -4.52 -9.91 -2.72
C PHE A 15 -6.01 -10.32 -2.73
N HIS A 16 -6.63 -10.41 -3.90
CA HIS A 16 -8.00 -10.89 -4.02
C HIS A 16 -8.09 -12.40 -3.73
N SER A 17 -8.31 -12.74 -2.47
CA SER A 17 -8.53 -14.12 -1.97
C SER A 17 -9.74 -14.19 -1.05
N ASP A 18 -10.55 -15.25 -1.17
CA ASP A 18 -11.75 -15.40 -0.34
C ASP A 18 -11.44 -15.55 1.15
N SER A 19 -10.28 -16.12 1.50
CA SER A 19 -9.81 -16.21 2.88
C SER A 19 -9.59 -14.83 3.50
N LEU A 20 -9.00 -13.91 2.75
CA LEU A 20 -8.74 -12.54 3.20
C LEU A 20 -10.05 -11.76 3.39
N PHE A 21 -11.01 -11.91 2.48
CA PHE A 21 -12.32 -11.27 2.66
C PHE A 21 -13.09 -11.83 3.86
N ARG A 22 -13.00 -13.13 4.15
CA ARG A 22 -13.59 -13.71 5.37
C ARG A 22 -12.96 -13.12 6.63
N GLU A 23 -11.63 -12.99 6.65
CA GLU A 23 -10.93 -12.35 7.77
C GLU A 23 -11.40 -10.89 7.97
N LEU A 24 -11.48 -10.12 6.89
CA LEU A 24 -11.94 -8.73 6.94
C LEU A 24 -13.39 -8.61 7.42
N GLN A 25 -14.25 -9.56 7.05
CA GLN A 25 -15.64 -9.58 7.51
C GLN A 25 -15.75 -9.88 9.00
N VAL A 26 -14.97 -10.82 9.53
CA VAL A 26 -14.86 -11.08 10.98
C VAL A 26 -14.38 -9.82 11.71
N ARG A 27 -13.49 -9.06 11.09
CA ARG A 27 -12.94 -7.82 11.64
C ARG A 27 -13.81 -6.59 11.43
N SER A 28 -14.96 -6.72 10.76
CA SER A 28 -15.82 -5.59 10.34
C SER A 28 -15.06 -4.50 9.57
N ALA A 29 -14.04 -4.89 8.80
CA ALA A 29 -13.20 -3.99 8.02
C ALA A 29 -13.62 -3.95 6.55
N THR A 30 -13.61 -2.77 5.95
CA THR A 30 -13.96 -2.58 4.54
C THR A 30 -12.83 -3.03 3.62
N ALA A 31 -13.12 -3.94 2.69
CA ALA A 31 -12.16 -4.38 1.69
C ALA A 31 -12.18 -3.45 0.46
N VAL A 32 -11.11 -2.68 0.26
CA VAL A 32 -10.91 -1.83 -0.93
C VAL A 32 -9.90 -2.54 -1.84
N ILE A 33 -10.37 -3.64 -2.44
CA ILE A 33 -9.54 -4.52 -3.28
C ILE A 33 -10.23 -4.67 -4.64
N PRO A 34 -9.56 -4.33 -5.75
CA PRO A 34 -10.15 -4.52 -7.07
C PRO A 34 -10.43 -6.01 -7.36
N PRO A 35 -11.57 -6.33 -7.98
CA PRO A 35 -11.89 -7.70 -8.37
C PRO A 35 -10.93 -8.20 -9.44
N LYS A 36 -10.63 -9.50 -9.41
CA LYS A 36 -9.90 -10.13 -10.52
C LYS A 36 -10.72 -10.03 -11.81
N VAL A 37 -10.06 -9.80 -12.94
CA VAL A 37 -10.72 -9.58 -14.25
C VAL A 37 -11.58 -10.79 -14.64
N ASN A 38 -11.12 -12.00 -14.33
CA ASN A 38 -11.80 -13.26 -14.63
C ASN A 38 -12.81 -13.70 -13.55
N HIS A 39 -13.07 -12.85 -12.54
CA HIS A 39 -13.99 -13.21 -11.46
C HIS A 39 -15.44 -12.97 -11.89
N LYS A 40 -16.24 -14.04 -11.89
CA LYS A 40 -17.66 -14.01 -12.34
C LYS A 40 -18.51 -13.05 -11.51
N ASN A 41 -18.32 -13.03 -10.20
CA ASN A 41 -19.04 -12.13 -9.30
C ASN A 41 -18.17 -10.93 -8.93
N ARG A 42 -18.25 -9.85 -9.70
CA ARG A 42 -17.54 -8.60 -9.39
C ARG A 42 -18.15 -7.97 -8.13
N ARG A 43 -17.46 -8.07 -6.99
CA ARG A 43 -17.86 -7.36 -5.77
C ARG A 43 -17.73 -5.85 -5.97
N SER A 44 -18.63 -5.08 -5.38
CA SER A 44 -18.50 -3.62 -5.30
C SER A 44 -17.29 -3.26 -4.44
N TYR A 45 -16.51 -2.28 -4.88
CA TYR A 45 -15.39 -1.74 -4.14
C TYR A 45 -15.31 -0.22 -4.39
N ASP A 46 -14.70 0.52 -3.46
CA ASP A 46 -14.45 1.94 -3.65
C ASP A 46 -13.36 2.14 -4.71
N ARG A 47 -13.80 2.42 -5.94
CA ARG A 47 -12.93 2.63 -7.09
C ARG A 47 -12.12 3.92 -6.95
N GLU A 48 -12.67 4.94 -6.31
CA GLU A 48 -11.99 6.22 -6.10
C GLU A 48 -10.89 6.10 -5.05
N ALA A 49 -11.12 5.34 -3.97
CA ALA A 49 -10.06 4.99 -3.03
C ALA A 49 -8.94 4.18 -3.71
N CYS A 50 -9.29 3.22 -4.56
CA CYS A 50 -8.28 2.49 -5.34
C CYS A 50 -7.53 3.39 -6.33
N LYS A 51 -8.17 4.43 -6.89
CA LYS A 51 -7.52 5.41 -7.77
C LYS A 51 -6.57 6.31 -6.98
N ARG A 52 -6.95 6.74 -5.77
CA ARG A 52 -6.08 7.51 -4.87
C ARG A 52 -4.84 6.71 -4.46
N ARG A 53 -4.92 5.38 -4.37
CA ARG A 53 -3.76 4.49 -4.14
C ARG A 53 -2.61 4.77 -5.11
N HIS A 54 -2.90 5.03 -6.38
CA HIS A 54 -1.85 5.32 -7.37
C HIS A 54 -0.99 6.53 -6.99
N ARG A 55 -1.56 7.56 -6.35
CA ARG A 55 -0.79 8.73 -5.87
C ARG A 55 0.15 8.35 -4.72
N ILE A 56 -0.33 7.51 -3.82
CA ILE A 56 0.46 6.97 -2.70
C ILE A 56 1.60 6.12 -3.23
N GLU A 57 1.32 5.22 -4.19
CA GLU A 57 2.32 4.38 -4.83
C GLU A 57 3.36 5.19 -5.61
N ASN A 58 2.94 6.20 -6.37
CA ASN A 58 3.88 7.08 -7.08
C ASN A 58 4.78 7.84 -6.11
N PHE A 59 4.24 8.29 -4.98
CA PHE A 59 5.03 8.92 -3.93
C PHE A 59 6.11 7.97 -3.40
N PHE A 60 5.73 6.75 -3.00
CA PHE A 60 6.71 5.76 -2.52
C PHE A 60 7.66 5.27 -3.62
N GLY A 61 7.21 5.21 -4.87
CA GLY A 61 8.05 4.90 -6.03
C GLY A 61 9.17 5.91 -6.19
N ARG A 62 8.84 7.22 -6.11
CA ARG A 62 9.85 8.30 -6.12
C ARG A 62 10.77 8.22 -4.91
N VAL A 63 10.24 7.97 -3.71
CA VAL A 63 11.08 7.78 -2.51
C VAL A 63 12.07 6.63 -2.71
N LYS A 64 11.61 5.50 -3.27
CA LYS A 64 12.45 4.33 -3.54
C LYS A 64 13.50 4.61 -4.62
N GLU A 65 13.15 5.38 -5.64
CA GLU A 65 14.09 5.84 -6.68
C GLU A 65 15.19 6.72 -6.07
N TYR A 66 14.83 7.71 -5.25
CA TYR A 66 15.81 8.51 -4.51
C TYR A 66 16.63 7.66 -3.54
N TRP A 67 16.03 6.67 -2.90
CA TRP A 67 16.75 5.75 -2.03
C TRP A 67 17.78 4.94 -2.82
N SER A 68 17.42 4.37 -3.97
CA SER A 68 18.34 3.63 -4.84
C SER A 68 19.52 4.48 -5.32
N ILE A 69 19.28 5.78 -5.58
CA ILE A 69 20.31 6.73 -6.01
C ILE A 69 21.19 7.15 -4.82
N ALA A 70 20.60 7.47 -3.67
CA ALA A 70 21.31 7.97 -2.50
C ALA A 70 22.06 6.86 -1.73
N THR A 71 21.59 5.62 -1.82
CA THR A 71 22.14 4.50 -1.04
C THR A 71 22.98 3.51 -1.84
N GLY A 72 23.13 3.69 -3.16
CA GLY A 72 24.13 2.98 -3.97
C GLY A 72 24.31 1.52 -3.59
N TYR A 73 23.23 0.74 -3.67
CA TYR A 73 23.18 -0.73 -3.58
C TYR A 73 24.33 -1.39 -2.79
N ASP A 74 24.17 -1.54 -1.49
CA ASP A 74 24.27 -2.89 -0.91
C ASP A 74 23.42 -3.01 0.36
N GLN A 75 22.72 -4.15 0.45
CA GLN A 75 21.87 -4.66 1.54
C GLN A 75 21.56 -3.71 2.71
N ALA A 76 20.44 -2.98 2.63
CA ALA A 76 19.99 -2.10 3.70
C ALA A 76 18.90 -2.74 4.55
N ASP A 77 19.30 -3.63 5.47
CA ASP A 77 18.46 -4.11 6.57
C ASP A 77 18.48 -3.18 7.80
N SER A 78 19.12 -2.00 7.74
CA SER A 78 19.43 -1.21 8.94
C SER A 78 19.36 0.32 8.78
N ARG A 79 18.34 0.88 8.12
CA ARG A 79 18.15 2.35 8.09
C ARG A 79 16.81 2.81 8.70
N ASP A 80 16.94 3.30 9.93
CA ASP A 80 15.91 3.85 10.82
C ASP A 80 15.35 5.23 10.41
N ALA A 81 14.26 5.62 11.11
CA ALA A 81 13.39 6.79 10.96
C ALA A 81 14.04 8.13 10.55
N ALA A 82 15.31 8.37 10.87
CA ALA A 82 16.04 9.57 10.46
C ALA A 82 16.08 9.74 8.93
N HIS A 83 16.13 8.64 8.18
CA HIS A 83 16.17 8.66 6.72
C HIS A 83 14.84 9.13 6.10
N TRP A 84 13.71 8.72 6.69
CA TRP A 84 12.37 9.15 6.27
C TRP A 84 12.17 10.65 6.45
N ASN A 85 12.66 11.21 7.56
CA ASN A 85 12.59 12.65 7.83
C ASN A 85 13.41 13.46 6.81
N LEU A 86 14.58 12.97 6.39
CA LEU A 86 15.43 13.65 5.40
C LEU A 86 14.76 13.70 4.02
N VAL A 87 14.22 12.56 3.56
CA VAL A 87 13.51 12.48 2.27
C VAL A 87 12.23 13.31 2.28
N ALA A 88 11.47 13.29 3.37
CA ALA A 88 10.28 14.13 3.53
C ALA A 88 10.62 15.62 3.44
N THR A 89 11.73 16.05 4.04
CA THR A 89 12.21 17.43 3.96
C THR A 89 12.58 17.83 2.53
N LEU A 90 13.29 16.96 1.79
CA LEU A 90 13.66 17.21 0.40
C LEU A 90 12.45 17.26 -0.55
N LEU A 91 11.41 16.46 -0.28
CA LEU A 91 10.17 16.48 -1.06
C LEU A 91 9.31 17.70 -0.77
N ALA A 92 9.35 18.24 0.45
CA ALA A 92 8.62 19.44 0.84
C ALA A 92 9.31 20.75 0.40
N ALA A 93 10.62 20.70 0.13
CA ALA A 93 11.41 21.84 -0.33
C ALA A 93 11.32 22.11 -1.85
N ARG A 94 10.42 21.42 -2.56
CA ARG A 94 10.21 21.56 -4.01
C ARG A 94 8.75 21.87 -4.33
#